data_AF-A0A2P6U474-F1
#
_entry.id   AF-A0A2P6U474-F1
#
_cell.length_a   1.000
_cell.length_b   1.000
_cell.length_c   1.000
_cell.angle_alpha   90.00
_cell.angle_beta   90.00
_cell.angle_gamma   90.00
#
_symmetry.space_group_name_H-M   'P 1'
#
loop_
_entity.id
_entity.type
_entity.pdbx_description
1 polymer ?
#
loop_
_entity_poly.entity_id
_entity_poly.type
_entity_poly.pdbx_seq_one_letter_code
_entity_poly.pdbx_strand_id
1 'polypeptide(L)'
;MRFRTQAEGGTPCSLLGPALLLSAGLLALVLTAATQHGARLTQAFCPAHNITDECMGAARQLLPGGQQAAGGGAATGWRAGRPDPGWAPLLGERQINKGILTYGDTARTRRLAAKLLRGEPITAAVGSSRQGETDWSSVLFAWLRAQFPANHTTVNGAVPATPSSYMSLCVHWHVPEEADLVIVEYNINDGAGDRTDPVRAAHERLLRKLLSFKNRPAVMEITFYRRPDAWAQTAPGANDYYRDVPWAYRVGGDEELAALAAYYHLPLFSCRNLMWDLSAALKPDPKHYWEAWTADQDHPNDLGHRYMADMVISFISRALDNLDRHPLDEEDEQAAAAELVPPMFKNVAAVLAYLVSYEHMGQAEVSCVSGCNCTTYKLDGHITERVSQTSMQTMELSRAEKCRLRITILNETSSGEHKVKVMGLIISEPNGWLLTTSMPLEYRGDSTVEFVGR
;
A
#
# COMPACT_ATOMS: atom_id res chain seq x y z
N MET A 1 -12.28 -35.43 -13.71
CA MET A 1 -11.12 -35.76 -12.84
C MET A 1 -11.16 -34.79 -11.65
N ARG A 2 -11.32 -35.29 -10.42
CA ARG A 2 -11.18 -34.46 -9.20
C ARG A 2 -9.69 -34.35 -8.90
N PHE A 3 -9.10 -33.17 -9.01
CA PHE A 3 -7.73 -32.94 -8.56
C PHE A 3 -7.74 -32.16 -7.25
N ARG A 4 -7.16 -32.78 -6.22
CA ARG A 4 -6.77 -32.16 -4.96
C ARG A 4 -5.27 -31.90 -5.12
N THR A 5 -4.86 -30.67 -5.37
CA THR A 5 -3.43 -30.32 -5.45
C THR A 5 -2.97 -29.80 -4.10
N GLN A 6 -2.24 -30.63 -3.36
CA GLN A 6 -1.19 -30.13 -2.47
C GLN A 6 -0.07 -29.63 -3.37
N ALA A 7 0.14 -28.32 -3.43
CA ALA A 7 1.26 -27.73 -4.15
C ALA A 7 2.48 -27.73 -3.22
N GLU A 8 3.39 -28.68 -3.42
CA GLU A 8 4.78 -28.58 -2.98
C GLU A 8 5.62 -28.07 -4.17
N GLY A 9 6.38 -26.99 -3.95
CA GLY A 9 7.52 -26.62 -4.79
C GLY A 9 7.30 -25.58 -5.89
N GLY A 10 7.08 -24.31 -5.51
CA GLY A 10 7.20 -23.12 -6.40
C GLY A 10 6.32 -21.97 -5.94
N THR A 11 6.90 -20.82 -5.55
CA THR A 11 6.13 -19.68 -5.02
C THR A 11 5.51 -18.84 -6.15
N PRO A 12 4.18 -18.69 -6.24
CA PRO A 12 3.51 -17.93 -7.30
C PRO A 12 4.00 -16.48 -7.43
N CYS A 13 4.47 -15.90 -6.32
CA CYS A 13 4.89 -14.50 -6.24
C CYS A 13 6.29 -14.22 -6.79
N SER A 14 7.12 -15.26 -6.95
CA SER A 14 8.39 -15.13 -7.69
C SER A 14 8.17 -14.90 -9.19
N LEU A 15 7.03 -15.33 -9.73
CA LEU A 15 6.62 -15.12 -11.13
C LEU A 15 5.96 -13.75 -11.35
N LEU A 16 5.39 -13.14 -10.29
CA LEU A 16 4.63 -11.88 -10.34
C LEU A 16 5.52 -10.62 -10.35
N GLY A 17 6.76 -10.72 -9.84
CA GLY A 17 7.66 -9.57 -9.63
C GLY A 17 8.00 -8.74 -10.88
N PRO A 18 8.27 -9.36 -12.05
CA PRO A 18 8.53 -8.61 -13.29
C PRO A 18 7.28 -8.38 -14.16
N ALA A 19 6.23 -9.22 -14.02
CA ALA A 19 5.13 -9.30 -14.99
C ALA A 19 4.04 -8.23 -14.82
N LEU A 20 3.79 -7.76 -13.59
CA LEU A 20 2.76 -6.72 -13.35
C LEU A 20 3.23 -5.31 -13.69
N LEU A 21 4.54 -5.09 -13.83
CA LEU A 21 5.14 -3.80 -14.22
C LEU A 21 4.72 -3.35 -15.64
N LEU A 22 4.28 -4.27 -16.50
CA LEU A 22 3.97 -3.98 -17.90
C LEU A 22 2.49 -3.65 -18.16
N SER A 23 1.60 -3.81 -17.17
CA SER A 23 0.17 -3.50 -17.32
C SER A 23 -0.21 -2.08 -16.88
N ALA A 24 0.72 -1.36 -16.24
CA ALA A 24 0.59 0.06 -15.92
C ALA A 24 1.56 0.87 -16.81
N GLY A 25 1.14 1.14 -18.04
CA GLY A 25 1.71 2.20 -18.87
C GLY A 25 3.13 1.97 -19.41
N LEU A 26 3.22 1.39 -20.60
CA LEU A 26 4.33 1.64 -21.51
C LEU A 26 4.36 3.15 -21.87
N LEU A 27 5.29 3.91 -21.28
CA LEU A 27 6.00 4.98 -22.01
C LEU A 27 7.40 5.25 -21.41
N ALA A 28 8.37 4.62 -22.06
CA ALA A 28 9.73 5.08 -22.37
C ALA A 28 10.72 5.46 -21.23
N LEU A 29 11.69 4.56 -21.06
CA LEU A 29 13.09 4.90 -20.83
C LEU A 29 13.54 6.06 -21.74
N VAL A 30 14.10 7.12 -21.14
CA VAL A 30 15.14 7.93 -21.78
C VAL A 30 16.30 8.06 -20.79
N LEU A 31 17.25 7.13 -20.93
CA LEU A 31 18.63 7.33 -20.53
C LEU A 31 19.27 8.33 -21.51
N THR A 32 19.30 9.62 -21.17
CA THR A 32 20.28 10.56 -21.76
C THR A 32 20.71 11.62 -20.75
N ALA A 33 21.99 11.53 -20.39
CA ALA A 33 22.90 12.58 -19.95
C ALA A 33 22.32 13.98 -19.62
N ALA A 34 22.30 14.31 -18.33
CA ALA A 34 22.41 15.68 -17.85
C ALA A 34 23.60 15.79 -16.87
N THR A 35 24.79 15.42 -17.36
CA THR A 35 26.03 15.93 -16.78
C THR A 35 26.12 17.42 -17.07
N GLN A 36 26.30 18.21 -16.02
CA GLN A 36 26.66 19.63 -16.07
C GLN A 36 25.60 20.53 -16.72
N HIS A 37 24.67 21.08 -15.93
CA HIS A 37 24.16 22.48 -16.00
C HIS A 37 23.06 22.74 -14.95
N GLY A 38 23.18 22.18 -13.75
CA GLY A 38 22.30 22.47 -12.60
C GLY A 38 23.04 23.00 -11.37
N ALA A 39 24.36 23.18 -11.46
CA ALA A 39 25.18 23.72 -10.38
C ALA A 39 25.32 25.24 -10.55
N ARG A 40 24.24 25.99 -10.26
CA ARG A 40 24.24 27.44 -9.94
C ARG A 40 22.79 27.86 -9.72
N LEU A 41 22.27 27.58 -8.53
CA LEU A 41 21.22 28.36 -7.82
C LEU A 41 20.84 27.69 -6.47
N THR A 42 21.76 26.95 -5.85
CA THR A 42 21.61 26.34 -4.51
C THR A 42 22.55 27.00 -3.50
N GLN A 43 22.41 28.32 -3.32
CA GLN A 43 23.03 29.03 -2.21
C GLN A 43 22.10 30.15 -1.72
N ALA A 44 21.05 29.75 -0.99
CA ALA A 44 20.49 30.52 0.11
C ALA A 44 19.56 29.61 0.91
N PHE A 45 19.99 29.29 2.14
CA PHE A 45 19.29 28.58 3.23
C PHE A 45 19.27 27.03 3.20
N CYS A 46 20.11 26.45 4.07
CA CYS A 46 20.24 25.05 4.51
C CYS A 46 20.85 24.04 3.50
N PRO A 47 22.19 23.78 3.55
CA PRO A 47 22.79 22.65 2.82
C PRO A 47 22.36 21.31 3.43
N ALA A 48 22.11 20.32 2.57
CA ALA A 48 21.45 19.05 2.82
C ALA A 48 22.11 18.08 3.84
N HIS A 49 23.11 18.50 4.61
CA HIS A 49 23.87 17.61 5.50
C HIS A 49 24.09 18.13 6.93
N ASN A 50 23.44 19.21 7.36
CA ASN A 50 23.42 19.56 8.78
C ASN A 50 22.13 20.30 9.13
N ILE A 51 21.18 19.57 9.73
CA ILE A 51 20.02 20.18 10.38
C ILE A 51 20.54 20.81 11.67
N THR A 52 20.95 22.07 11.63
CA THR A 52 21.25 22.87 12.82
C THR A 52 19.94 23.45 13.40
N ASP A 53 19.97 23.79 14.69
CA ASP A 53 18.84 24.36 15.45
C ASP A 53 18.16 25.58 14.78
N GLU A 54 18.86 26.29 13.89
CA GLU A 54 18.31 27.42 13.12
C GLU A 54 17.22 27.01 12.12
N CYS A 55 17.36 25.86 11.44
CA CYS A 55 16.39 25.41 10.43
C CYS A 55 15.08 24.93 11.12
N MET A 56 15.18 24.43 12.36
CA MET A 56 14.04 24.07 13.22
C MET A 56 13.35 25.28 13.88
N GLY A 57 14.10 26.38 14.11
CA GLY A 57 13.59 27.60 14.71
C GLY A 57 12.54 28.33 13.86
N ALA A 58 12.75 28.37 12.54
CA ALA A 58 11.84 29.03 11.60
C ALA A 58 10.48 28.32 11.51
N ALA A 59 10.46 26.98 11.54
CA ALA A 59 9.22 26.19 11.54
C ALA A 59 8.40 26.37 12.83
N ARG A 60 9.06 26.61 13.97
CA ARG A 60 8.39 26.87 15.26
C ARG A 60 7.70 28.23 15.34
N GLN A 61 8.23 29.25 14.66
CA GLN A 61 7.68 30.61 14.68
C GLN A 61 6.45 30.80 13.77
N LEU A 62 6.25 29.93 12.78
CA LEU A 62 5.17 30.03 11.79
C LEU A 62 3.87 29.32 12.20
N LEU A 63 3.86 28.61 13.34
CA LEU A 63 2.67 27.97 13.90
C LEU A 63 2.10 28.79 15.06
N PRO A 64 0.86 29.31 14.99
CA PRO A 64 0.21 29.95 16.14
C PRO A 64 -0.08 28.87 17.20
N GLY A 65 0.76 28.81 18.24
CA GLY A 65 0.62 27.88 19.35
C GLY A 65 1.93 27.26 19.87
N GLY A 66 3.08 27.52 19.23
CA GLY A 66 4.39 27.05 19.69
C GLY A 66 5.01 27.86 20.82
N GLN A 67 4.25 28.23 21.87
CA GLN A 67 4.91 28.61 23.12
C GLN A 67 5.38 27.34 23.82
N GLN A 68 6.69 27.21 23.99
CA GLN A 68 7.25 26.31 24.99
C GLN A 68 6.51 26.58 26.30
N ALA A 69 5.83 25.57 26.84
CA ALA A 69 5.41 25.58 28.22
C ALA A 69 6.67 25.51 29.10
N ALA A 70 7.33 26.66 29.28
CA ALA A 70 8.22 26.89 30.40
C ALA A 70 7.32 26.99 31.65
N GLY A 71 7.03 25.84 32.23
CA GLY A 71 6.16 25.73 33.40
C GLY A 71 6.50 24.46 34.16
N GLY A 72 7.44 24.57 35.09
CA GLY A 72 7.72 23.54 36.09
C GLY A 72 6.47 23.31 36.93
N GLY A 73 5.74 22.25 36.61
CA GLY A 73 4.80 21.59 37.49
C GLY A 73 5.21 20.13 37.50
N ALA A 74 5.73 19.64 38.64
CA ALA A 74 5.92 18.22 38.83
C ALA A 74 4.58 17.52 38.51
N ALA A 75 4.55 16.69 37.48
CA ALA A 75 3.40 15.85 37.18
C ALA A 75 3.23 14.88 38.37
N THR A 76 2.44 15.27 39.35
CA THR A 76 2.02 14.41 40.46
C THR A 76 0.95 13.45 39.94
N GLY A 77 1.42 12.39 39.29
CA GLY A 77 0.61 11.29 38.80
C GLY A 77 1.42 10.40 37.86
N TRP A 78 1.84 9.23 38.35
CA TRP A 78 2.23 7.95 37.68
C TRP A 78 2.97 7.92 36.33
N ARG A 79 3.41 9.05 35.75
CA ARG A 79 4.54 9.12 34.80
C ARG A 79 5.84 8.56 35.41
N ALA A 80 5.86 8.36 36.72
CA ALA A 80 6.91 7.65 37.45
C ALA A 80 6.89 6.14 37.08
N GLY A 81 7.45 5.78 35.94
CA GLY A 81 7.69 4.37 35.57
C GLY A 81 7.61 4.07 34.08
N ARG A 82 6.96 4.91 33.27
CA ARG A 82 7.12 4.85 31.81
C ARG A 82 8.45 5.51 31.46
N PRO A 83 9.37 4.85 30.72
CA PRO A 83 10.45 5.59 30.09
C PRO A 83 9.80 6.70 29.26
N ASP A 84 10.07 7.97 29.56
CA ASP A 84 9.93 9.02 28.55
C ASP A 84 11.14 8.83 27.64
N PRO A 85 10.96 8.34 26.41
CA PRO A 85 12.11 8.06 25.56
C PRO A 85 12.75 9.29 24.94
N GLY A 86 12.24 10.49 25.24
CA GLY A 86 12.63 11.68 24.51
C GLY A 86 12.16 11.66 23.05
N TRP A 87 11.15 10.84 22.71
CA TRP A 87 10.49 10.94 21.42
C TRP A 87 9.53 12.14 21.44
N ALA A 88 10.07 13.30 21.10
CA ALA A 88 9.28 14.48 20.82
C ALA A 88 8.95 14.50 19.32
N PRO A 89 7.66 14.45 18.94
CA PRO A 89 7.27 14.70 17.56
C PRO A 89 7.78 16.08 17.10
N LEU A 90 8.24 16.17 15.85
CA LEU A 90 8.71 17.43 15.28
C LEU A 90 7.56 18.42 15.05
N LEU A 91 6.38 17.88 14.75
CA LEU A 91 5.16 18.65 14.55
C LEU A 91 4.37 18.75 15.87
N GLY A 92 3.76 19.91 16.10
CA GLY A 92 2.85 20.09 17.23
C GLY A 92 1.61 19.19 17.10
N GLU A 93 1.01 18.84 18.25
CA GLU A 93 -0.14 17.92 18.33
C GLU A 93 -1.31 18.32 17.40
N ARG A 94 -1.62 19.63 17.33
CA ARG A 94 -2.67 20.15 16.45
C ARG A 94 -2.40 19.85 14.98
N GLN A 95 -1.14 19.85 14.55
CA GLN A 95 -0.79 19.55 13.18
C GLN A 95 -0.86 18.05 12.93
N ILE A 96 -0.32 17.23 13.83
CA ILE A 96 -0.43 15.77 13.77
C ILE A 96 -1.89 15.33 13.67
N ASN A 97 -2.79 15.97 14.42
CA ASN A 97 -4.23 15.67 14.38
C ASN A 97 -4.87 15.88 13.01
N LYS A 98 -4.37 16.80 12.19
CA LYS A 98 -4.90 17.02 10.82
C LYS A 98 -4.54 15.86 9.90
N GLY A 99 -3.44 15.16 10.19
CA GLY A 99 -3.03 13.96 9.46
C GLY A 99 -3.80 12.70 9.82
N ILE A 100 -4.55 12.66 10.92
CA ILE A 100 -5.33 11.48 11.33
C ILE A 100 -6.76 11.67 10.84
N LEU A 101 -7.16 10.96 9.78
CA LEU A 101 -8.48 11.11 9.14
C LEU A 101 -9.57 10.37 9.91
N THR A 102 -9.25 9.17 10.37
CA THR A 102 -10.13 8.35 11.19
C THR A 102 -9.28 7.59 12.20
N TYR A 103 -9.82 7.45 13.43
CA TYR A 103 -9.27 6.55 14.44
C TYR A 103 -9.73 5.10 14.22
N GLY A 104 -10.83 4.91 13.50
CA GLY A 104 -11.48 3.62 13.37
C GLY A 104 -11.95 3.05 14.71
N ASP A 105 -12.14 1.73 14.71
CA ASP A 105 -12.26 0.95 15.93
C ASP A 105 -10.84 0.67 16.45
N THR A 106 -10.56 1.19 17.64
CA THR A 106 -9.22 1.11 18.24
C THR A 106 -8.95 -0.21 18.97
N ALA A 107 -9.90 -1.16 19.04
CA ALA A 107 -9.74 -2.41 19.79
C ALA A 107 -8.45 -3.16 19.45
N ARG A 108 -8.12 -3.31 18.15
CA ARG A 108 -6.88 -3.98 17.71
C ARG A 108 -5.62 -3.19 18.09
N THR A 109 -5.66 -1.86 17.98
CA THR A 109 -4.54 -0.99 18.41
C THR A 109 -4.36 -1.01 19.93
N ARG A 110 -5.45 -1.02 20.71
CA ARG A 110 -5.43 -1.15 22.17
C ARG A 110 -4.87 -2.50 22.59
N ARG A 111 -5.24 -3.59 21.92
CA ARG A 111 -4.64 -4.93 22.15
C ARG A 111 -3.14 -4.95 21.89
N LEU A 112 -2.69 -4.35 20.78
CA LEU A 112 -1.26 -4.15 20.49
C LEU A 112 -0.57 -3.35 21.60
N ALA A 113 -1.15 -2.20 21.99
CA ALA A 113 -0.60 -1.33 23.04
C ALA A 113 -0.52 -2.05 24.40
N ALA A 114 -1.55 -2.82 24.77
CA ALA A 114 -1.54 -3.61 26.00
C ALA A 114 -0.46 -4.71 25.98
N LYS A 115 -0.23 -5.34 24.82
CA LYS A 115 0.85 -6.31 24.62
C LYS A 115 2.24 -5.68 24.83
N LEU A 116 2.45 -4.48 24.27
CA LEU A 116 3.66 -3.69 24.48
C LEU A 116 3.86 -3.31 25.96
N LEU A 117 2.81 -2.86 26.66
CA LEU A 117 2.88 -2.53 28.09
C LEU A 117 3.19 -3.73 28.99
N ARG A 118 2.82 -4.95 28.57
CA ARG A 118 3.18 -6.19 29.28
C ARG A 118 4.59 -6.67 28.97
N GLY A 119 5.36 -5.97 28.13
CA GLY A 119 6.71 -6.36 27.74
C GLY A 119 6.77 -7.60 26.85
N GLU A 120 5.67 -7.90 26.14
CA GLU A 120 5.61 -9.04 25.24
C GLU A 120 6.21 -8.70 23.86
N PRO A 121 6.90 -9.65 23.20
CA PRO A 121 7.40 -9.44 21.85
C PRO A 121 6.24 -9.33 20.85
N ILE A 122 6.43 -8.51 19.82
CA ILE A 122 5.44 -8.32 18.75
C ILE A 122 6.08 -8.57 17.40
N THR A 123 5.27 -8.93 16.41
CA THR A 123 5.65 -8.91 14.99
C THR A 123 5.02 -7.68 14.33
N ALA A 124 5.85 -6.75 13.88
CA ALA A 124 5.41 -5.54 13.18
C ALA A 124 5.83 -5.60 11.71
N ALA A 125 4.90 -5.35 10.80
CA ALA A 125 5.13 -5.34 9.37
C ALA A 125 4.69 -4.03 8.72
N VAL A 126 5.44 -3.56 7.73
CA VAL A 126 5.13 -2.31 7.00
C VAL A 126 5.27 -2.50 5.49
N GLY A 127 4.55 -1.67 4.73
CA GLY A 127 4.81 -1.41 3.31
C GLY A 127 5.57 -0.10 3.09
N SER A 128 6.91 -0.07 3.24
CA SER A 128 7.75 1.08 2.83
C SER A 128 8.77 0.67 1.75
N SER A 129 8.74 1.31 0.58
CA SER A 129 9.62 0.98 -0.55
C SER A 129 11.10 1.36 -0.34
N ARG A 130 11.37 2.35 0.53
CA ARG A 130 12.73 2.73 0.93
C ARG A 130 13.10 2.00 2.21
N GLN A 131 14.25 1.31 2.17
CA GLN A 131 14.85 0.65 3.33
C GLN A 131 16.11 1.41 3.72
N GLY A 132 16.16 1.91 4.95
CA GLY A 132 17.33 2.60 5.48
C GLY A 132 17.00 3.31 6.78
N GLU A 133 17.99 3.51 7.64
CA GLU A 133 17.80 3.98 9.03
C GLU A 133 16.86 5.20 9.19
N THR A 134 16.76 6.07 8.18
CA THR A 134 15.94 7.30 8.20
C THR A 134 14.55 7.17 7.55
N ASP A 135 14.20 6.03 6.95
CA ASP A 135 12.85 5.81 6.42
C ASP A 135 11.81 5.68 7.56
N TRP A 136 10.56 6.04 7.29
CA TRP A 136 9.53 6.14 8.33
C TRP A 136 9.29 4.82 9.09
N SER A 137 9.47 3.68 8.41
CA SER A 137 9.31 2.37 9.03
C SER A 137 10.50 2.02 9.92
N SER A 138 11.72 2.33 9.48
CA SER A 138 12.92 2.20 10.29
C SER A 138 12.87 3.07 11.54
N VAL A 139 12.36 4.31 11.42
CA VAL A 139 12.13 5.22 12.53
C VAL A 139 11.11 4.65 13.54
N LEU A 140 9.97 4.16 13.06
CA LEU A 140 8.95 3.51 13.89
C LEU A 140 9.53 2.28 14.62
N PHE A 141 10.27 1.44 13.91
CA PHE A 141 10.88 0.24 14.48
C PHE A 141 11.96 0.57 15.51
N ALA A 142 12.75 1.62 15.29
CA ALA A 142 13.71 2.12 16.27
C ALA A 142 13.01 2.63 17.53
N TRP A 143 11.91 3.38 17.37
CA TRP A 143 11.09 3.82 18.50
C TRP A 143 10.53 2.65 19.30
N LEU A 144 9.94 1.63 18.63
CA LEU A 144 9.41 0.43 19.30
C LEU A 144 10.48 -0.28 20.14
N ARG A 145 11.66 -0.55 19.57
CA ARG A 145 12.77 -1.22 20.27
C ARG A 145 13.31 -0.40 21.44
N ALA A 146 13.32 0.93 21.31
CA ALA A 146 13.76 1.82 22.38
C ALA A 146 12.74 1.91 23.52
N GLN A 147 11.44 1.85 23.21
CA GLN A 147 10.36 1.95 24.21
C GLN A 147 10.12 0.67 24.96
N PHE A 148 10.10 -0.43 24.23
CA PHE A 148 9.63 -1.72 24.71
C PHE A 148 10.79 -2.71 24.48
N PRO A 149 11.60 -3.01 25.50
CA PRO A 149 12.84 -3.78 25.32
C PRO A 149 12.62 -5.30 25.12
N ALA A 150 11.49 -5.70 24.54
CA ALA A 150 11.23 -7.09 24.16
C ALA A 150 11.87 -7.42 22.80
N ASN A 151 12.02 -8.71 22.49
CA ASN A 151 12.58 -9.16 21.22
C ASN A 151 11.52 -9.07 20.10
N HIS A 152 11.28 -7.87 19.60
CA HIS A 152 10.33 -7.61 18.51
C HIS A 152 10.87 -8.11 17.16
N THR A 153 9.99 -8.68 16.35
CA THR A 153 10.27 -8.99 14.94
C THR A 153 9.75 -7.86 14.07
N THR A 154 10.60 -7.26 13.26
CA THR A 154 10.23 -6.15 12.35
C THR A 154 10.46 -6.57 10.90
N VAL A 155 9.41 -6.50 10.08
CA VAL A 155 9.42 -6.94 8.68
C VAL A 155 9.07 -5.76 7.78
N ASN A 156 9.92 -5.48 6.80
CA ASN A 156 9.52 -4.65 5.68
C ASN A 156 9.11 -5.55 4.52
N GLY A 157 7.79 -5.67 4.32
CA GLY A 157 7.19 -6.51 3.28
C GLY A 157 6.93 -5.77 1.97
N ALA A 158 7.46 -4.55 1.81
CA ALA A 158 7.21 -3.75 0.63
C ALA A 158 7.96 -4.26 -0.60
N VAL A 159 7.30 -4.17 -1.74
CA VAL A 159 7.93 -4.34 -3.05
C VAL A 159 7.81 -3.01 -3.81
N PRO A 160 8.93 -2.40 -4.21
CA PRO A 160 8.92 -1.12 -4.92
C PRO A 160 8.04 -1.16 -6.17
N ALA A 161 7.33 -0.06 -6.44
CA ALA A 161 6.52 0.13 -7.63
C ALA A 161 5.44 -0.95 -7.87
N THR A 162 4.91 -1.57 -6.81
CA THR A 162 3.83 -2.56 -6.92
C THR A 162 2.50 -2.01 -6.40
N PRO A 163 1.38 -2.26 -7.09
CA PRO A 163 0.05 -1.92 -6.60
C PRO A 163 -0.44 -2.93 -5.55
N SER A 164 -1.49 -2.57 -4.83
CA SER A 164 -2.23 -3.46 -3.93
C SER A 164 -2.78 -4.69 -4.65
N SER A 165 -2.98 -4.63 -5.97
CA SER A 165 -3.36 -5.80 -6.78
C SER A 165 -2.30 -6.91 -6.78
N TYR A 166 -1.01 -6.56 -6.77
CA TYR A 166 0.08 -7.52 -6.52
C TYR A 166 0.02 -8.04 -5.09
N MET A 167 0.00 -7.13 -4.12
CA MET A 167 0.13 -7.51 -2.71
C MET A 167 -1.07 -8.34 -2.23
N SER A 168 -2.27 -8.07 -2.72
CA SER A 168 -3.47 -8.88 -2.43
C SER A 168 -3.29 -10.35 -2.80
N LEU A 169 -2.46 -10.67 -3.80
CA LEU A 169 -2.13 -12.05 -4.19
C LEU A 169 -1.00 -12.63 -3.35
N CYS A 170 -0.08 -11.77 -2.91
CA CYS A 170 1.22 -12.18 -2.38
C CYS A 170 1.45 -11.96 -0.90
N VAL A 171 0.48 -11.39 -0.18
CA VAL A 171 0.66 -10.90 1.19
C VAL A 171 1.27 -11.92 2.14
N HIS A 172 0.96 -13.21 2.03
CA HIS A 172 1.51 -14.27 2.90
C HIS A 172 3.02 -14.51 2.74
N TRP A 173 3.60 -14.08 1.62
CA TRP A 173 5.05 -14.14 1.42
C TRP A 173 5.78 -12.91 1.94
N HIS A 174 5.05 -11.82 2.16
CA HIS A 174 5.60 -10.52 2.54
C HIS A 174 5.32 -10.16 4.00
N VAL A 175 4.23 -10.66 4.57
CA VAL A 175 3.75 -10.36 5.92
C VAL A 175 3.47 -11.67 6.65
N PRO A 176 4.15 -11.93 7.79
CA PRO A 176 3.86 -13.10 8.62
C PRO A 176 2.41 -13.10 9.11
N GLU A 177 1.75 -14.26 9.11
CA GLU A 177 0.37 -14.39 9.60
C GLU A 177 0.24 -14.13 11.11
N GLU A 178 1.35 -14.19 11.84
CA GLU A 178 1.48 -13.82 13.25
C GLU A 178 1.75 -12.32 13.48
N ALA A 179 1.64 -11.46 12.45
CA ALA A 179 1.76 -10.02 12.64
C ALA A 179 0.77 -9.50 13.70
N ASP A 180 1.25 -8.63 14.58
CA ASP A 180 0.47 -7.89 15.58
C ASP A 180 0.20 -6.44 15.14
N LEU A 181 1.07 -5.88 14.29
CA LEU A 181 0.94 -4.57 13.68
C LEU A 181 1.22 -4.69 12.19
N VAL A 182 0.32 -4.18 11.34
CA VAL A 182 0.54 -4.04 9.90
C VAL A 182 0.17 -2.63 9.46
N ILE A 183 1.08 -1.96 8.77
CA ILE A 183 0.82 -0.64 8.18
C ILE A 183 0.86 -0.75 6.66
N VAL A 184 -0.26 -0.34 6.04
CA VAL A 184 -0.54 -0.48 4.61
C VAL A 184 -0.41 0.87 3.93
N GLU A 185 0.33 0.91 2.83
CA GLU A 185 0.49 2.08 1.98
C GLU A 185 0.54 1.61 0.52
N TYR A 186 -0.41 2.08 -0.29
CA TYR A 186 -0.47 1.83 -1.73
C TYR A 186 -1.11 2.99 -2.50
N ASN A 187 -1.26 4.18 -1.90
CA ASN A 187 -2.08 5.26 -2.49
C ASN A 187 -1.55 5.70 -3.86
N ILE A 188 -0.23 5.86 -3.96
CA ILE A 188 0.43 6.30 -5.20
C ILE A 188 0.50 5.17 -6.21
N ASN A 189 0.80 3.95 -5.78
CA ASN A 189 0.95 2.81 -6.68
C ASN A 189 -0.38 2.29 -7.23
N ASP A 190 -1.47 2.43 -6.49
CA ASP A 190 -2.81 2.16 -7.00
C ASP A 190 -3.31 3.28 -7.92
N GLY A 191 -2.64 4.44 -7.92
CA GLY A 191 -2.97 5.57 -8.76
C GLY A 191 -4.32 6.21 -8.44
N ALA A 192 -4.70 7.19 -9.25
CA ALA A 192 -6.05 7.74 -9.23
C ALA A 192 -6.98 6.88 -10.08
N GLY A 193 -8.20 6.66 -9.60
CA GLY A 193 -9.23 5.87 -10.29
C GLY A 193 -10.57 6.15 -9.64
N ASP A 194 -11.67 5.76 -10.26
CA ASP A 194 -12.97 5.83 -9.59
C ASP A 194 -13.24 4.56 -8.76
N ARG A 195 -14.37 4.53 -8.06
CA ARG A 195 -14.82 3.36 -7.29
C ARG A 195 -15.00 2.08 -8.11
N THR A 196 -15.00 2.14 -9.45
CA THR A 196 -15.15 0.97 -10.32
C THR A 196 -13.81 0.38 -10.77
N ASP A 197 -12.70 1.05 -10.45
CA ASP A 197 -11.36 0.56 -10.75
C ASP A 197 -11.10 -0.78 -10.03
N PRO A 198 -10.74 -1.85 -10.76
CA PRO A 198 -10.40 -3.16 -10.18
C PRO A 198 -9.33 -3.11 -9.08
N VAL A 199 -8.44 -2.10 -9.10
CA VAL A 199 -7.42 -1.94 -8.05
C VAL A 199 -8.04 -1.67 -6.68
N ARG A 200 -9.22 -1.02 -6.61
CA ARG A 200 -9.93 -0.77 -5.34
C ARG A 200 -10.49 -2.06 -4.74
N ALA A 201 -11.01 -2.93 -5.59
CA ALA A 201 -11.39 -4.28 -5.17
C ALA A 201 -10.16 -5.06 -4.67
N ALA A 202 -9.01 -4.89 -5.31
CA ALA A 202 -7.78 -5.54 -4.88
C ALA A 202 -7.25 -5.01 -3.54
N HIS A 203 -7.34 -3.70 -3.31
CA HIS A 203 -7.00 -3.07 -2.04
C HIS A 203 -7.88 -3.58 -0.91
N GLU A 204 -9.20 -3.67 -1.13
CA GLU A 204 -10.12 -4.28 -0.17
C GLU A 204 -9.73 -5.74 0.13
N ARG A 205 -9.45 -6.55 -0.90
CA ARG A 205 -9.01 -7.94 -0.72
C ARG A 205 -7.74 -8.01 0.14
N LEU A 206 -6.80 -7.09 -0.03
CA LEU A 206 -5.60 -7.01 0.81
C LEU A 206 -5.94 -6.71 2.28
N LEU A 207 -6.73 -5.66 2.54
CA LEU A 207 -7.12 -5.27 3.90
C LEU A 207 -7.84 -6.43 4.62
N ARG A 208 -8.79 -7.08 3.95
CA ARG A 208 -9.52 -8.21 4.52
C ARG A 208 -8.63 -9.40 4.85
N LYS A 209 -7.65 -9.72 3.98
CA LYS A 209 -6.66 -10.77 4.27
C LYS A 209 -5.86 -10.42 5.51
N LEU A 210 -5.31 -9.21 5.59
CA LEU A 210 -4.56 -8.75 6.77
C LEU A 210 -5.40 -8.79 8.05
N LEU A 211 -6.66 -8.37 8.00
CA LEU A 211 -7.55 -8.39 9.15
C LEU A 211 -7.91 -9.81 9.62
N SER A 212 -7.82 -10.79 8.72
CA SER A 212 -8.05 -12.22 8.99
C SER A 212 -6.83 -12.96 9.53
N PHE A 213 -5.68 -12.29 9.66
CA PHE A 213 -4.45 -12.89 10.18
C PHE A 213 -4.62 -13.38 11.62
N LYS A 214 -3.86 -14.44 11.96
CA LYS A 214 -4.03 -15.24 13.18
C LYS A 214 -4.02 -14.42 14.46
N ASN A 215 -3.11 -13.45 14.56
CA ASN A 215 -2.97 -12.61 15.75
C ASN A 215 -3.95 -11.42 15.79
N ARG A 216 -4.83 -11.29 14.79
CA ARG A 216 -5.79 -10.19 14.66
C ARG A 216 -5.07 -8.83 14.75
N PRO A 217 -4.11 -8.55 13.84
CA PRO A 217 -3.23 -7.39 13.93
C PRO A 217 -4.01 -6.08 13.98
N ALA A 218 -3.39 -5.07 14.59
CA ALA A 218 -3.72 -3.68 14.32
C ALA A 218 -3.31 -3.36 12.88
N VAL A 219 -4.29 -3.21 12.00
CA VAL A 219 -4.08 -2.78 10.61
C VAL A 219 -4.31 -1.28 10.54
N MET A 220 -3.34 -0.53 10.03
CA MET A 220 -3.43 0.92 9.85
C MET A 220 -3.09 1.29 8.42
N GLU A 221 -3.80 2.26 7.85
CA GLU A 221 -3.50 2.77 6.52
C GLU A 221 -2.78 4.12 6.62
N ILE A 222 -1.83 4.35 5.72
CA ILE A 222 -1.22 5.65 5.50
C ILE A 222 -1.28 5.98 4.01
N THR A 223 -1.63 7.22 3.65
CA THR A 223 -1.63 7.67 2.26
C THR A 223 -0.48 8.62 2.02
N PHE A 224 0.42 8.22 1.11
CA PHE A 224 1.36 9.16 0.51
C PHE A 224 0.63 10.16 -0.38
N TYR A 225 1.21 11.34 -0.50
CA TYR A 225 0.73 12.36 -1.41
C TYR A 225 1.82 12.66 -2.44
N ARG A 226 1.49 12.44 -3.71
CA ARG A 226 2.36 12.76 -4.84
C ARG A 226 2.20 14.24 -5.17
N ARG A 227 3.33 14.93 -5.35
CA ARG A 227 3.33 16.32 -5.82
C ARG A 227 2.62 16.40 -7.17
N PRO A 228 1.64 17.31 -7.34
CA PRO A 228 1.08 17.60 -8.65
C PRO A 228 2.17 18.21 -9.53
N ASP A 229 2.51 17.57 -10.64
CA ASP A 229 3.42 18.13 -11.63
C ASP A 229 2.67 18.59 -12.88
N ALA A 230 3.38 19.26 -13.79
CA ALA A 230 2.80 19.72 -15.05
C ALA A 230 2.26 18.56 -15.90
N TRP A 231 2.81 17.34 -15.78
CA TRP A 231 2.28 16.14 -16.44
C TRP A 231 0.93 15.72 -15.88
N ALA A 232 0.71 15.73 -14.56
CA ALA A 232 -0.62 15.46 -13.99
C ALA A 232 -1.71 16.44 -14.48
N GLN A 233 -1.32 17.63 -14.95
CA GLN A 233 -2.22 18.61 -15.59
C GLN A 233 -2.38 18.39 -17.11
N THR A 234 -1.49 17.63 -17.75
CA THR A 234 -1.47 17.42 -19.22
C THR A 234 -1.60 15.96 -19.65
N ALA A 235 -1.68 15.01 -18.71
CA ALA A 235 -1.85 13.60 -18.98
C ALA A 235 -3.20 13.33 -19.68
N PRO A 236 -3.27 12.38 -20.63
CA PRO A 236 -4.53 11.98 -21.23
C PRO A 236 -5.51 11.49 -20.14
N GLY A 237 -6.65 12.15 -19.97
CA GLY A 237 -7.61 11.86 -18.89
C GLY A 237 -7.42 12.68 -17.61
N ALA A 238 -6.43 13.58 -17.55
CA ALA A 238 -6.45 14.69 -16.61
C ALA A 238 -7.72 15.51 -16.91
N ASN A 239 -8.78 15.27 -16.14
CA ASN A 239 -10.02 16.01 -16.29
C ASN A 239 -9.68 17.51 -16.26
N ASP A 240 -10.25 18.29 -17.19
CA ASP A 240 -10.16 19.75 -17.21
C ASP A 240 -10.43 20.37 -15.82
N TYR A 241 -11.18 19.66 -14.98
CA TYR A 241 -11.42 19.94 -13.56
C TYR A 241 -10.14 20.14 -12.71
N TYR A 242 -9.03 19.45 -12.98
CA TYR A 242 -7.79 19.56 -12.19
C TYR A 242 -6.80 20.58 -12.74
N ARG A 243 -7.03 21.10 -13.95
CA ARG A 243 -6.11 22.04 -14.61
C ARG A 243 -6.18 23.44 -14.01
N ASP A 244 -7.36 23.82 -13.51
CA ASP A 244 -7.64 25.17 -12.99
C ASP A 244 -7.66 25.24 -11.44
N VAL A 245 -7.44 24.12 -10.74
CA VAL A 245 -7.23 24.13 -9.29
C VAL A 245 -5.73 24.32 -9.03
N PRO A 246 -5.29 25.44 -8.42
CA PRO A 246 -3.86 25.69 -8.15
C PRO A 246 -3.19 24.65 -7.26
N TRP A 247 -4.02 23.81 -6.65
CA TRP A 247 -3.69 22.73 -5.74
C TRP A 247 -4.37 21.49 -6.32
N ALA A 248 -3.65 20.54 -6.92
CA ALA A 248 -4.32 19.30 -7.31
C ALA A 248 -4.68 18.55 -6.02
N TYR A 249 -5.89 18.82 -5.54
CA TYR A 249 -6.43 18.35 -4.26
C TYR A 249 -6.43 16.83 -4.15
N ARG A 250 -6.39 16.15 -5.30
CA ARG A 250 -6.46 14.71 -5.45
C ARG A 250 -5.31 14.23 -6.33
N VAL A 251 -4.39 13.46 -5.75
CA VAL A 251 -3.30 12.79 -6.47
C VAL A 251 -3.17 11.38 -5.90
N GLY A 252 -3.94 10.45 -6.45
CA GLY A 252 -4.04 9.08 -5.97
C GLY A 252 -5.49 8.66 -5.75
N GLY A 253 -5.67 7.66 -4.87
CA GLY A 253 -6.95 7.11 -4.46
C GLY A 253 -7.38 7.52 -3.05
N ASP A 254 -6.93 8.67 -2.53
CA ASP A 254 -7.16 9.09 -1.14
C ASP A 254 -8.62 8.96 -0.70
N GLU A 255 -9.57 9.38 -1.54
CA GLU A 255 -10.99 9.32 -1.22
C GLU A 255 -11.53 7.89 -1.21
N GLU A 256 -11.12 7.06 -2.18
CA GLU A 256 -11.52 5.65 -2.24
C GLU A 256 -10.91 4.84 -1.09
N LEU A 257 -9.64 5.06 -0.76
CA LEU A 257 -8.98 4.42 0.38
C LEU A 257 -9.58 4.91 1.70
N ALA A 258 -9.94 6.20 1.82
CA ALA A 258 -10.68 6.70 2.99
C ALA A 258 -12.07 6.06 3.14
N ALA A 259 -12.77 5.81 2.04
CA ALA A 259 -14.05 5.10 2.08
C ALA A 259 -13.87 3.64 2.55
N LEU A 260 -12.83 2.95 2.09
CA LEU A 260 -12.49 1.60 2.54
C LEU A 260 -12.10 1.58 4.02
N ALA A 261 -11.19 2.46 4.44
CA ALA A 261 -10.78 2.59 5.83
C ALA A 261 -11.99 2.85 6.75
N ALA A 262 -12.89 3.74 6.36
CA ALA A 262 -14.11 4.00 7.12
C ALA A 262 -15.04 2.78 7.20
N TYR A 263 -15.22 2.05 6.10
CA TYR A 263 -16.07 0.86 6.05
C TYR A 263 -15.54 -0.30 6.91
N TYR A 264 -14.22 -0.45 6.99
CA TYR A 264 -13.54 -1.44 7.83
C TYR A 264 -13.16 -0.93 9.22
N HIS A 265 -13.56 0.30 9.56
CA HIS A 265 -13.23 0.95 10.81
C HIS A 265 -11.72 0.95 11.11
N LEU A 266 -10.90 1.27 10.11
CA LEU A 266 -9.44 1.32 10.22
C LEU A 266 -8.94 2.73 10.58
N PRO A 267 -7.85 2.83 11.34
CA PRO A 267 -7.06 4.04 11.41
C PRO A 267 -6.51 4.41 10.02
N LEU A 268 -6.63 5.69 9.65
CA LEU A 268 -6.10 6.22 8.39
C LEU A 268 -5.32 7.51 8.63
N PHE A 269 -4.08 7.53 8.14
CA PHE A 269 -3.19 8.67 8.18
C PHE A 269 -3.03 9.27 6.77
N SER A 270 -3.14 10.59 6.63
CA SER A 270 -2.94 11.29 5.36
C SER A 270 -1.77 12.25 5.43
N CYS A 271 -0.74 11.97 4.64
CA CYS A 271 0.39 12.87 4.46
C CYS A 271 -0.03 14.19 3.81
N ARG A 272 -1.03 14.15 2.90
CA ARG A 272 -1.64 15.35 2.30
C ARG A 272 -2.13 16.30 3.38
N ASN A 273 -3.03 15.83 4.24
CA ASN A 273 -3.66 16.68 5.25
C ASN A 273 -2.68 17.10 6.35
N LEU A 274 -1.72 16.23 6.70
CA LEU A 274 -0.65 16.57 7.63
C LEU A 274 0.19 17.75 7.12
N MET A 275 0.46 17.79 5.81
CA MET A 275 1.40 18.76 5.23
C MET A 275 0.74 19.99 4.61
N TRP A 276 -0.58 19.95 4.37
CA TRP A 276 -1.29 20.98 3.60
C TRP A 276 -1.12 22.40 4.16
N ASP A 277 -1.27 22.58 5.47
CA ASP A 277 -1.20 23.91 6.07
C ASP A 277 0.24 24.43 6.16
N LEU A 278 1.20 23.54 6.44
CA LEU A 278 2.63 23.88 6.46
C LEU A 278 3.07 24.33 5.07
N SER A 279 2.62 23.58 4.07
CA SER A 279 2.80 23.84 2.66
C SER A 279 2.26 25.20 2.24
N ALA A 280 1.01 25.51 2.61
CA ALA A 280 0.38 26.80 2.33
C ALA A 280 1.08 27.98 3.05
N ALA A 281 1.69 27.75 4.22
CA ALA A 281 2.37 28.78 5.00
C ALA A 281 3.81 29.07 4.52
N LEU A 282 4.54 28.09 3.96
CA LEU A 282 5.98 28.21 3.67
C LEU A 282 6.32 28.96 2.37
N LYS A 283 5.44 29.04 1.37
CA LYS A 283 5.61 29.85 0.15
C LYS A 283 4.25 30.15 -0.53
N PRO A 284 4.07 31.33 -1.15
CA PRO A 284 2.91 31.61 -2.01
C PRO A 284 3.04 31.06 -3.43
N ASP A 285 4.18 30.44 -3.82
CA ASP A 285 4.32 29.74 -5.10
C ASP A 285 3.96 28.26 -4.90
N PRO A 286 2.79 27.79 -5.40
CA PRO A 286 2.33 26.44 -5.20
C PRO A 286 3.24 25.37 -5.82
N LYS A 287 4.20 25.79 -6.64
CA LYS A 287 5.08 24.88 -7.37
C LYS A 287 6.17 24.30 -6.48
N HIS A 288 6.72 24.97 -5.48
CA HIS A 288 8.00 24.57 -4.86
C HIS A 288 7.94 24.15 -3.37
N TYR A 289 6.80 24.26 -2.70
CA TYR A 289 6.75 24.04 -1.24
C TYR A 289 6.88 22.57 -0.79
N TRP A 290 6.65 21.62 -1.70
CA TRP A 290 6.76 20.18 -1.46
C TRP A 290 8.20 19.72 -1.22
N GLU A 291 9.17 20.43 -1.79
CA GLU A 291 10.61 20.12 -1.75
C GLU A 291 11.19 20.13 -0.34
N ALA A 292 10.49 20.78 0.60
CA ALA A 292 10.88 20.77 2.01
C ALA A 292 10.79 19.36 2.63
N TRP A 293 9.89 18.50 2.14
CA TRP A 293 9.59 17.20 2.76
C TRP A 293 9.53 16.03 1.75
N THR A 294 9.66 16.29 0.44
CA THR A 294 9.84 15.28 -0.59
C THR A 294 11.24 15.35 -1.20
N ALA A 295 11.81 14.19 -1.55
CA ALA A 295 13.08 14.07 -2.26
C ALA A 295 12.87 14.19 -3.78
N ASP A 296 11.73 13.72 -4.26
CA ASP A 296 11.28 13.89 -5.64
C ASP A 296 9.74 14.09 -5.68
N GLN A 297 9.09 13.71 -6.78
CA GLN A 297 7.65 13.86 -6.94
C GLN A 297 6.82 12.92 -6.04
N ASP A 298 7.35 11.73 -5.75
CA ASP A 298 6.61 10.63 -5.13
C ASP A 298 7.17 10.26 -3.74
N HIS A 299 8.47 10.43 -3.55
CA HIS A 299 9.19 9.92 -2.40
C HIS A 299 9.46 11.01 -1.36
N PRO A 300 9.14 10.80 -0.07
CA PRO A 300 9.54 11.69 1.01
C PRO A 300 11.07 11.77 1.12
N ASN A 301 11.56 12.93 1.55
CA ASN A 301 12.91 13.02 2.09
C ASN A 301 12.91 12.57 3.57
N ASP A 302 14.06 12.62 4.23
CA ASP A 302 14.20 12.16 5.62
C ASP A 302 13.29 12.95 6.59
N LEU A 303 13.03 14.24 6.34
CA LEU A 303 12.10 15.04 7.13
C LEU A 303 10.65 14.58 6.93
N GLY A 304 10.24 14.34 5.69
CA GLY A 304 8.92 13.79 5.38
C GLY A 304 8.69 12.41 6.00
N HIS A 305 9.68 11.52 5.89
CA HIS A 305 9.66 10.22 6.57
C HIS A 305 9.52 10.35 8.09
N ARG A 306 10.24 11.30 8.70
CA ARG A 306 10.11 11.58 10.13
C ARG A 306 8.70 12.06 10.50
N TYR A 307 8.09 12.95 9.72
CA TYR A 307 6.72 13.41 9.96
C TYR A 307 5.69 12.27 9.89
N MET A 308 5.87 11.32 8.97
CA MET A 308 5.02 10.14 8.90
C MET A 308 5.15 9.25 10.13
N ALA A 309 6.39 8.96 10.53
CA ALA A 309 6.65 8.17 11.72
C ALA A 309 6.05 8.85 12.97
N ASP A 310 6.17 10.17 13.08
CA ASP A 310 5.57 10.95 14.17
C ASP A 310 4.06 10.78 14.24
N MET A 311 3.33 10.73 13.11
CA MET A 311 1.89 10.46 13.11
C MET A 311 1.55 9.09 13.71
N VAL A 312 2.21 8.04 13.19
CA VAL A 312 1.95 6.65 13.60
C VAL A 312 2.32 6.46 15.07
N ILE A 313 3.51 6.94 15.47
CA ILE A 313 3.98 6.87 16.86
C ILE A 313 3.01 7.60 17.78
N SER A 314 2.58 8.82 17.42
CA SER A 314 1.62 9.59 18.23
C SER A 314 0.28 8.85 18.39
N PHE A 315 -0.17 8.15 17.33
CA PHE A 315 -1.39 7.36 17.39
C PHE A 315 -1.26 6.16 18.35
N ILE A 316 -0.16 5.42 18.27
CA ILE A 316 0.12 4.30 19.19
C ILE A 316 0.27 4.81 20.63
N SER A 317 0.99 5.93 20.84
CA SER A 317 1.11 6.59 22.15
C SER A 317 -0.25 6.95 22.74
N ARG A 318 -1.20 7.40 21.93
CA ARG A 318 -2.57 7.68 22.42
C ARG A 318 -3.30 6.41 22.86
N ALA A 319 -3.12 5.29 22.17
CA ALA A 319 -3.68 4.02 22.62
C ALA A 319 -3.06 3.57 23.95
N LEU A 320 -1.75 3.74 24.11
CA LEU A 320 -1.03 3.48 25.37
C LEU A 320 -1.55 4.35 26.52
N ASP A 321 -1.77 5.65 26.29
CA ASP A 321 -2.32 6.59 27.29
C ASP A 321 -3.80 6.31 27.58
N ASN A 322 -4.56 5.89 26.57
CA ASN A 322 -5.97 5.57 26.73
C ASN A 322 -6.17 4.34 27.64
N LEU A 323 -5.28 3.35 27.57
CA LEU A 323 -5.29 2.18 28.44
C LEU A 323 -5.12 2.51 29.93
N ASP A 324 -4.48 3.63 30.28
CA ASP A 324 -4.35 4.05 31.69
C ASP A 324 -5.69 4.45 32.30
N ARG A 325 -6.59 5.00 31.48
CA ARG A 325 -7.93 5.46 31.91
C ARG A 325 -9.00 4.40 31.69
N HIS A 326 -8.82 3.59 30.66
CA HIS A 326 -9.76 2.57 30.23
C HIS A 326 -8.96 1.30 29.96
N PRO A 327 -8.74 0.45 30.99
CA PRO A 327 -8.05 -0.82 30.83
C PRO A 327 -8.63 -1.66 29.69
N LEU A 328 -7.81 -2.53 29.10
CA LEU A 328 -8.29 -3.47 28.09
C LEU A 328 -9.35 -4.40 28.70
N ASP A 329 -10.49 -4.56 28.05
CA ASP A 329 -11.59 -5.38 28.54
C ASP A 329 -12.07 -6.43 27.52
N GLU A 330 -13.16 -7.12 27.85
CA GLU A 330 -13.72 -8.16 26.98
C GLU A 330 -14.34 -7.58 25.71
N GLU A 331 -14.83 -6.33 25.74
CA GLU A 331 -15.39 -5.67 24.57
C GLU A 331 -14.31 -5.42 23.51
N ASP A 332 -13.11 -5.00 23.93
CA ASP A 332 -11.95 -4.90 23.04
C ASP A 332 -11.60 -6.25 22.37
N GLU A 333 -11.61 -7.34 23.14
CA GLU A 333 -11.30 -8.67 22.62
C GLU A 333 -12.38 -9.18 21.65
N GLN A 334 -13.65 -8.94 21.96
CA GLN A 334 -14.78 -9.28 21.10
C GLN A 334 -14.78 -8.47 19.81
N ALA A 335 -14.58 -7.14 19.89
CA ALA A 335 -14.50 -6.26 18.74
C ALA A 335 -13.33 -6.65 17.82
N ALA A 336 -12.16 -6.95 18.38
CA ALA A 336 -11.04 -7.40 17.57
C ALA A 336 -11.26 -8.79 16.92
N ALA A 337 -12.06 -9.67 17.55
CA ALA A 337 -12.44 -10.99 17.02
C ALA A 337 -13.67 -10.96 16.08
N ALA A 338 -14.36 -9.82 15.96
CA ALA A 338 -15.59 -9.74 15.21
C ALA A 338 -15.39 -10.20 13.76
N GLU A 339 -16.38 -10.93 13.23
CA GLU A 339 -16.38 -11.30 11.83
C GLU A 339 -16.38 -10.04 10.97
N LEU A 340 -15.59 -10.07 9.89
CA LEU A 340 -15.56 -8.97 8.95
C LEU A 340 -16.92 -8.81 8.29
N VAL A 341 -17.41 -7.57 8.24
CA VAL A 341 -18.57 -7.18 7.41
C VAL A 341 -18.44 -7.73 5.99
N PRO A 342 -19.54 -7.95 5.25
CA PRO A 342 -19.46 -8.39 3.84
C PRO A 342 -18.58 -7.46 3.00
N PRO A 343 -17.85 -7.96 2.00
CA PRO A 343 -17.01 -7.11 1.15
C PRO A 343 -17.87 -6.10 0.38
N MET A 344 -17.36 -4.87 0.23
CA MET A 344 -17.95 -3.83 -0.62
C MET A 344 -17.92 -4.28 -2.09
N PHE A 345 -16.82 -4.92 -2.50
CA PHE A 345 -16.64 -5.47 -3.83
C PHE A 345 -16.97 -6.97 -3.86
N LYS A 346 -17.99 -7.33 -4.63
CA LYS A 346 -18.51 -8.71 -4.70
C LYS A 346 -17.72 -9.61 -5.64
N ASN A 347 -16.91 -9.03 -6.52
CA ASN A 347 -16.17 -9.78 -7.53
C ASN A 347 -14.90 -10.39 -6.96
N VAL A 348 -14.49 -11.48 -7.59
CA VAL A 348 -13.27 -12.23 -7.31
C VAL A 348 -12.29 -11.93 -8.43
N ALA A 349 -11.01 -11.76 -8.09
CA ALA A 349 -9.97 -11.66 -9.11
C ALA A 349 -9.49 -13.06 -9.52
N ALA A 350 -9.41 -13.31 -10.82
CA ALA A 350 -8.60 -14.39 -11.36
C ALA A 350 -7.45 -13.82 -12.18
N VAL A 351 -6.23 -14.32 -11.96
CA VAL A 351 -5.05 -13.95 -12.72
C VAL A 351 -4.60 -15.14 -13.52
N LEU A 352 -4.70 -15.03 -14.84
CA LEU A 352 -4.24 -16.03 -15.79
C LEU A 352 -2.80 -15.69 -16.21
N ALA A 353 -1.85 -16.51 -15.79
CA ALA A 353 -0.48 -16.43 -16.22
C ALA A 353 -0.30 -17.18 -17.55
N TYR A 354 0.28 -16.53 -18.55
CA TYR A 354 0.55 -17.11 -19.87
C TYR A 354 1.91 -16.66 -20.40
N LEU A 355 2.49 -17.42 -21.32
CA LEU A 355 3.76 -17.07 -21.94
C LEU A 355 3.52 -16.02 -23.03
N VAL A 356 4.31 -14.94 -22.98
CA VAL A 356 4.55 -14.08 -24.14
C VAL A 356 5.96 -14.32 -24.68
N SER A 357 6.13 -14.37 -26.00
CA SER A 357 7.40 -14.68 -26.67
C SER A 357 7.48 -14.04 -28.06
N TYR A 358 8.70 -13.82 -28.54
CA TYR A 358 8.96 -13.29 -29.88
C TYR A 358 8.77 -14.28 -31.03
N GLU A 359 8.54 -15.55 -30.69
CA GLU A 359 8.35 -16.63 -31.63
C GLU A 359 7.36 -17.65 -31.06
N HIS A 360 6.70 -18.38 -31.95
CA HIS A 360 5.90 -19.56 -31.64
C HIS A 360 4.65 -19.33 -30.79
N MET A 361 4.10 -18.11 -30.78
CA MET A 361 2.91 -17.77 -29.99
C MET A 361 1.80 -17.14 -30.83
N GLY A 362 0.55 -17.46 -30.50
CA GLY A 362 -0.65 -16.90 -31.12
C GLY A 362 -1.56 -16.21 -30.11
N GLN A 363 -2.80 -15.95 -30.52
CA GLN A 363 -3.79 -15.26 -29.71
C GLN A 363 -4.83 -16.24 -29.15
N ALA A 364 -5.41 -15.91 -27.99
CA ALA A 364 -6.52 -16.63 -27.40
C ALA A 364 -7.56 -15.69 -26.80
N GLU A 365 -8.80 -16.17 -26.73
CA GLU A 365 -9.89 -15.53 -26.01
C GLU A 365 -10.17 -16.30 -24.73
N VAL A 366 -10.38 -15.58 -23.63
CA VAL A 366 -10.80 -16.11 -22.33
C VAL A 366 -12.19 -15.61 -22.01
N SER A 367 -13.13 -16.52 -21.79
CA SER A 367 -14.52 -16.19 -21.46
C SER A 367 -15.09 -17.06 -20.34
N CYS A 368 -16.02 -16.50 -19.57
CA CYS A 368 -16.80 -17.24 -18.60
C CYS A 368 -17.93 -17.99 -19.30
N VAL A 369 -18.01 -19.32 -19.10
CA VAL A 369 -18.99 -20.18 -19.80
C VAL A 369 -20.01 -20.82 -18.86
N SER A 370 -19.75 -20.89 -17.55
CA SER A 370 -20.73 -21.41 -16.58
C SER A 370 -20.41 -20.97 -15.16
N GLY A 371 -21.46 -20.72 -14.37
CA GLY A 371 -21.42 -20.46 -12.93
C GLY A 371 -21.03 -19.03 -12.54
N CYS A 372 -20.15 -18.39 -13.30
CA CYS A 372 -19.67 -17.02 -13.10
C CYS A 372 -19.85 -16.19 -14.38
N ASN A 373 -19.83 -14.87 -14.23
CA ASN A 373 -19.86 -13.88 -15.30
C ASN A 373 -18.54 -13.10 -15.28
N CYS A 374 -18.00 -12.83 -16.45
CA CYS A 374 -16.85 -11.94 -16.65
C CYS A 374 -16.90 -11.35 -18.06
N THR A 375 -16.19 -10.24 -18.25
CA THR A 375 -15.90 -9.73 -19.59
C THR A 375 -15.06 -10.76 -20.35
N THR A 376 -15.15 -10.74 -21.68
CA THR A 376 -14.28 -11.57 -22.51
C THR A 376 -12.93 -10.88 -22.70
N TYR A 377 -11.84 -11.61 -22.49
CA TYR A 377 -10.48 -11.08 -22.56
C TYR A 377 -9.73 -11.69 -23.75
N LYS A 378 -9.02 -10.87 -24.52
CA LYS A 378 -8.15 -11.33 -25.59
C LYS A 378 -6.70 -11.28 -25.12
N LEU A 379 -6.00 -12.39 -25.28
CA LEU A 379 -4.58 -12.55 -24.99
C LEU A 379 -3.81 -12.56 -26.31
N ASP A 380 -2.69 -11.86 -26.35
CA ASP A 380 -1.70 -12.04 -27.40
C ASP A 380 -0.41 -12.59 -26.78
N GLY A 381 -0.08 -13.84 -27.12
CA GLY A 381 1.14 -14.48 -26.67
C GLY A 381 2.39 -13.97 -27.40
N HIS A 382 2.27 -13.12 -28.41
CA HIS A 382 3.39 -12.67 -29.21
C HIS A 382 3.80 -11.23 -28.89
N ILE A 383 5.12 -11.00 -28.81
CA ILE A 383 5.75 -9.69 -28.63
C ILE A 383 6.88 -9.51 -29.64
N THR A 384 7.31 -8.29 -29.91
CA THR A 384 8.38 -8.04 -30.91
C THR A 384 9.78 -8.09 -30.32
N GLU A 385 9.88 -7.83 -29.03
CA GLU A 385 11.10 -7.84 -28.25
C GLU A 385 11.61 -9.27 -28.12
N ARG A 386 12.90 -9.50 -28.41
CA ARG A 386 13.52 -10.84 -28.41
C ARG A 386 13.74 -11.41 -27.00
N VAL A 387 12.65 -11.57 -26.27
CA VAL A 387 12.58 -12.14 -24.93
C VAL A 387 11.33 -13.02 -24.83
N SER A 388 11.37 -13.99 -23.93
CA SER A 388 10.18 -14.75 -23.55
C SER A 388 9.94 -14.53 -22.06
N GLN A 389 8.72 -14.15 -21.68
CA GLN A 389 8.41 -13.80 -20.31
C GLN A 389 6.99 -14.23 -19.94
N THR A 390 6.74 -14.37 -18.64
CA THR A 390 5.37 -14.62 -18.15
C THR A 390 4.61 -13.31 -18.18
N SER A 391 3.46 -13.30 -18.84
CA SER A 391 2.47 -12.23 -18.79
C SER A 391 1.28 -12.66 -17.94
N MET A 392 0.55 -11.70 -17.38
CA MET A 392 -0.54 -11.96 -16.45
C MET A 392 -1.76 -11.13 -16.82
N GLN A 393 -2.86 -11.83 -17.10
CA GLN A 393 -4.15 -11.22 -17.33
C GLN A 393 -4.99 -11.29 -16.06
N THR A 394 -5.23 -10.14 -15.43
CA THR A 394 -6.21 -10.03 -14.34
C THR A 394 -7.61 -9.91 -14.91
N MET A 395 -8.53 -10.68 -14.35
CA MET A 395 -9.93 -10.75 -14.72
C MET A 395 -10.77 -10.58 -13.46
N GLU A 396 -11.86 -9.82 -13.54
CA GLU A 396 -12.84 -9.69 -12.46
C GLU A 396 -14.04 -10.59 -12.79
N LEU A 397 -14.39 -11.47 -11.86
CA LEU A 397 -15.40 -12.50 -12.03
C LEU A 397 -16.47 -12.33 -10.97
N SER A 398 -17.73 -12.52 -11.34
CA SER A 398 -18.79 -12.62 -10.35
C SER A 398 -18.55 -13.84 -9.44
N ARG A 399 -18.75 -13.68 -8.14
CA ARG A 399 -18.62 -14.78 -7.17
C ARG A 399 -19.57 -15.94 -7.49
N ALA A 400 -19.05 -17.16 -7.46
CA ALA A 400 -19.79 -18.40 -7.65
C ALA A 400 -19.10 -19.54 -6.92
N GLU A 401 -19.85 -20.56 -6.46
CA GLU A 401 -19.27 -21.78 -5.89
C GLU A 401 -18.38 -22.51 -6.92
N LYS A 402 -18.78 -22.49 -8.19
CA LYS A 402 -18.01 -23.05 -9.30
C LYS A 402 -18.03 -22.09 -10.46
N CYS A 403 -16.86 -21.84 -11.03
CA CYS A 403 -16.67 -20.97 -12.17
C CYS A 403 -15.91 -21.73 -13.26
N ARG A 404 -16.46 -21.76 -14.47
CA ARG A 404 -15.85 -22.41 -15.62
C ARG A 404 -15.44 -21.34 -16.63
N LEU A 405 -14.15 -21.32 -16.93
CA LEU A 405 -13.53 -20.48 -17.95
C LEU A 405 -13.24 -21.32 -19.19
N ARG A 406 -13.41 -20.72 -20.37
CA ARG A 406 -12.95 -21.29 -21.64
C ARG A 406 -11.83 -20.44 -22.18
N ILE A 407 -10.79 -21.11 -22.66
CA ILE A 407 -9.69 -20.50 -23.41
C ILE A 407 -9.78 -21.04 -24.83
N THR A 408 -10.14 -20.16 -25.77
CA THR A 408 -10.34 -20.48 -27.19
C THR A 408 -9.16 -19.91 -27.97
N ILE A 409 -8.45 -20.76 -28.71
CA ILE A 409 -7.35 -20.27 -29.56
C ILE A 409 -7.96 -19.56 -30.77
N LEU A 410 -7.49 -18.36 -31.08
CA LEU A 410 -8.02 -17.57 -32.18
C LEU A 410 -7.30 -17.88 -33.48
N ASN A 411 -8.06 -17.82 -34.59
CA ASN A 411 -7.51 -17.83 -35.94
C ASN A 411 -6.77 -16.53 -36.27
N GLU A 412 -7.09 -15.44 -35.57
CA GLU A 412 -6.32 -14.21 -35.66
C GLU A 412 -4.93 -14.42 -35.01
N THR A 413 -3.89 -13.91 -35.65
CA THR A 413 -2.51 -14.04 -35.16
C THR A 413 -1.70 -12.80 -35.51
N SER A 414 -0.80 -12.42 -34.62
CA SER A 414 0.19 -11.36 -34.82
C SER A 414 1.57 -11.89 -35.22
N SER A 415 1.77 -13.21 -35.21
CA SER A 415 3.04 -13.89 -35.51
C SER A 415 2.97 -14.84 -36.72
N GLY A 416 1.77 -15.22 -37.16
CA GLY A 416 1.55 -16.31 -38.11
C GLY A 416 1.36 -17.68 -37.47
N GLU A 417 1.45 -17.78 -36.14
CA GLU A 417 1.26 -19.03 -35.38
C GLU A 417 0.08 -18.94 -34.40
N HIS A 418 -0.39 -20.09 -33.91
CA HIS A 418 -1.61 -20.19 -33.08
C HIS A 418 -1.37 -20.81 -31.68
N LYS A 419 -0.13 -21.13 -31.34
CA LYS A 419 0.15 -21.78 -30.05
C LYS A 419 -0.04 -20.79 -28.90
N VAL A 420 -0.74 -21.20 -27.85
CA VAL A 420 -0.85 -20.43 -26.60
C VAL A 420 -0.43 -21.31 -25.43
N LYS A 421 0.46 -20.79 -24.59
CA LYS A 421 0.95 -21.49 -23.40
C LYS A 421 0.43 -20.82 -22.15
N VAL A 422 -0.51 -21.48 -21.49
CA VAL A 422 -0.98 -21.10 -20.15
C VAL A 422 -0.05 -21.71 -19.11
N MET A 423 0.31 -20.91 -18.12
CA MET A 423 1.26 -21.28 -17.07
C MET A 423 0.57 -21.52 -15.73
N GLY A 424 -0.53 -20.83 -15.45
CA GLY A 424 -1.33 -21.06 -14.26
C GLY A 424 -2.54 -20.13 -14.15
N LEU A 425 -3.46 -20.49 -13.27
CA LEU A 425 -4.54 -19.60 -12.83
C LEU A 425 -4.45 -19.41 -11.32
N ILE A 426 -4.55 -18.16 -10.90
CA ILE A 426 -4.56 -17.73 -9.51
C ILE A 426 -5.92 -17.13 -9.22
N ILE A 427 -6.61 -17.64 -8.19
CA ILE A 427 -7.87 -17.04 -7.70
C ILE A 427 -7.60 -16.29 -6.39
N SER A 428 -8.10 -15.06 -6.31
CA SER A 428 -8.00 -14.22 -5.12
C SER A 428 -9.37 -13.71 -4.71
N GLU A 429 -9.92 -14.34 -3.68
CA GLU A 429 -11.21 -14.00 -3.10
C GLU A 429 -11.05 -13.01 -1.93
N PRO A 430 -12.07 -12.18 -1.62
CA PRO A 430 -12.03 -11.22 -0.50
C PRO A 430 -11.82 -11.83 0.89
N ASN A 431 -12.30 -13.06 1.11
CA ASN A 431 -12.15 -13.78 2.38
C ASN A 431 -11.43 -15.12 2.21
N GLY A 432 -10.82 -15.34 1.03
CA GLY A 432 -10.24 -16.61 0.65
C GLY A 432 -8.72 -16.52 0.53
N TRP A 433 -8.09 -17.64 0.85
CA TRP A 433 -6.67 -17.85 0.64
C TRP A 433 -6.37 -18.01 -0.85
N LEU A 434 -5.11 -17.79 -1.23
CA LEU A 434 -4.67 -17.98 -2.61
C LEU A 434 -4.95 -19.43 -3.05
N LEU A 435 -5.88 -19.61 -3.99
CA LEU A 435 -6.04 -20.89 -4.69
C LEU A 435 -5.23 -20.82 -5.97
N THR A 436 -4.03 -21.40 -5.94
CA THR A 436 -3.26 -21.64 -7.16
C THR A 436 -3.57 -23.03 -7.68
N THR A 437 -3.96 -23.10 -8.95
CA THR A 437 -3.85 -24.36 -9.68
C THR A 437 -2.70 -24.19 -10.66
N SER A 438 -1.61 -24.92 -10.42
CA SER A 438 -0.55 -25.03 -11.42
C SER A 438 -1.12 -25.79 -12.62
N MET A 439 -1.14 -25.15 -13.78
CA MET A 439 -1.59 -25.73 -15.02
C MET A 439 -0.52 -25.51 -16.08
N PRO A 440 0.63 -26.21 -16.00
CA PRO A 440 1.55 -26.23 -17.13
C PRO A 440 0.91 -27.07 -18.23
N LEU A 441 0.03 -26.46 -19.02
CA LEU A 441 -0.66 -27.10 -20.13
C LEU A 441 -0.28 -26.37 -21.41
N GLU A 442 0.46 -27.06 -22.28
CA GLU A 442 0.67 -26.63 -23.66
C GLU A 442 -0.60 -27.00 -24.45
N TYR A 443 -1.42 -26.01 -24.77
CA TYR A 443 -2.64 -26.23 -25.51
C TYR A 443 -2.38 -26.08 -27.01
N ARG A 444 -2.80 -27.09 -27.79
CA ARG A 444 -2.82 -27.07 -29.26
C ARG A 444 -4.26 -27.14 -29.80
N GLY A 445 -5.25 -26.79 -28.97
CA GLY A 445 -6.69 -26.76 -29.28
C GLY A 445 -7.53 -26.13 -28.15
N ASP A 446 -8.83 -25.97 -28.38
CA ASP A 446 -9.77 -25.36 -27.42
C ASP A 446 -9.78 -26.09 -26.09
N SER A 447 -9.72 -25.33 -24.99
CA SER A 447 -9.57 -25.88 -23.66
C SER A 447 -10.52 -25.22 -22.67
N THR A 448 -11.11 -26.05 -21.81
CA THR A 448 -12.05 -25.59 -20.78
C THR A 448 -11.45 -25.89 -19.42
N VAL A 449 -11.47 -24.89 -18.55
CA VAL A 449 -10.89 -24.96 -17.22
C VAL A 449 -11.97 -24.68 -16.18
N GLU A 450 -12.16 -25.59 -15.23
CA GLU A 450 -13.16 -25.47 -14.17
C GLU A 450 -12.48 -25.37 -12.81
N PHE A 451 -12.95 -24.41 -12.00
CA PHE A 451 -12.47 -24.20 -10.64
C PHE A 451 -13.64 -24.17 -9.67
N VAL A 452 -13.36 -24.61 -8.44
CA VAL A 452 -14.32 -24.62 -7.34
C VAL A 452 -13.82 -23.59 -6.33
N GLY A 453 -14.54 -22.48 -6.18
CA GLY A 453 -14.35 -21.53 -5.09
C GLY A 453 -14.88 -22.16 -3.80
N ARG A 454 -14.30 -21.82 -2.65
CA ARG A 454 -14.80 -22.30 -1.34
C ARG A 454 -15.40 -21.17 -0.55
#